data_AF-A0A2D8D6R9-F1
#
_entry.id   AF-A0A2D8D6R9-F1
#
_cell.length_a   1.000
_cell.length_b   1.000
_cell.length_c   1.000
_cell.angle_alpha   90.00
_cell.angle_beta   90.00
_cell.angle_gamma   90.00
#
_symmetry.space_group_name_H-M   'P 1'
#
loop_
_entity.id
_entity.type
_entity.pdbx_description
1 polymer ?
#
loop_
_entity_poly.entity_id
_entity_poly.type
_entity_poly.pdbx_seq_one_letter_code
_entity_poly.pdbx_strand_id
1 'polypeptide(L)'
;MSFDPRQLSRRDLRRLVKDMWSDPRCNSIARPTLMAAVEQDAQSLDRAVVAGYLRHFPTSHPEFETLNSAARFTAERRDWVWRERGKRWELWDHRNAPSRLAKAMLGAGVGEPVLSDAGLEGDLAQGELVRRAVVSACLVAADARGHQAETYGTALIDLFDSQDIAGQKAILAYGLLAPWQSDIPSKNYQQKMSRILVDRIGDPRINGSAWDALNKELRDQHGLELEAATTTLKRWLTEAAFRAFFKIVRMTTDRQDQWDQREAFWTGYLEAGYVKEAWFAFGKEAEARAAKLADDEDVHYARIEGQGATPTQTALIMTIGQTRIAEWSDNGATRFWDMRDPTAPPMYQSRYYGTNLRAMNGSRGFDEAFVHISHTVSWQRKFAGHLYKVSGLRHPVWGEGMRSTHW
;
A
#
# COMPACT_ATOMS: atom_id res chain seq x y z
N MET A 1 -7.94 29.27 45.72
CA MET A 1 -7.75 28.04 46.52
C MET A 1 -6.71 27.20 45.80
N SER A 2 -5.63 26.80 46.48
CA SER A 2 -4.65 25.86 45.91
C SER A 2 -5.30 24.49 45.80
N PHE A 3 -5.28 23.88 44.62
CA PHE A 3 -5.74 22.50 44.44
C PHE A 3 -4.79 21.57 45.20
N ASP A 4 -5.31 20.80 46.15
CA ASP A 4 -4.57 19.76 46.88
C ASP A 4 -5.07 18.37 46.45
N PRO A 5 -4.33 17.65 45.59
CA PRO A 5 -4.74 16.36 45.07
C PRO A 5 -4.91 15.29 46.16
N ARG A 6 -4.33 15.48 47.34
CA ARG A 6 -4.46 14.53 48.47
C ARG A 6 -5.88 14.46 49.04
N GLN A 7 -6.70 15.46 48.77
CA GLN A 7 -8.12 15.50 49.17
C GLN A 7 -9.03 14.72 48.21
N LEU A 8 -8.51 14.31 47.05
CA LEU A 8 -9.28 13.55 46.07
C LEU A 8 -9.51 12.12 46.52
N SER A 9 -10.65 11.58 46.10
CA SER A 9 -10.91 10.15 46.28
C SER A 9 -9.88 9.32 45.50
N ARG A 10 -9.60 8.10 45.99
CA ARG A 10 -8.74 7.14 45.27
C ARG A 10 -9.22 6.89 43.83
N ARG A 11 -10.54 6.90 43.61
CA ARG A 11 -11.14 6.73 42.28
C ARG A 11 -10.77 7.89 41.36
N ASP A 12 -10.82 9.12 41.86
CA ASP A 12 -10.52 10.32 41.08
C ASP A 12 -9.03 10.45 40.79
N LEU A 13 -8.17 10.17 41.79
CA LEU A 13 -6.72 10.09 41.59
C LEU A 13 -6.38 9.06 40.51
N ARG A 14 -6.96 7.86 40.58
CA ARG A 14 -6.74 6.80 39.59
C ARG A 14 -7.11 7.24 38.18
N ARG A 15 -8.23 7.94 38.01
CA ARG A 15 -8.65 8.45 36.70
C ARG A 15 -7.70 9.54 36.21
N LEU A 16 -7.38 10.51 37.06
CA LEU A 16 -6.50 11.63 36.69
C LEU A 16 -5.11 11.15 36.29
N VAL A 17 -4.43 10.33 37.11
CA VAL A 17 -3.08 9.88 36.76
C VAL A 17 -3.03 8.94 35.57
N LYS A 18 -4.17 8.31 35.21
CA LYS A 18 -4.26 7.52 33.98
C LYS A 18 -4.35 8.43 32.75
N ASP A 19 -5.21 9.46 32.78
CA ASP A 19 -5.69 10.12 31.56
C ASP A 19 -5.23 11.58 31.38
N MET A 20 -4.68 12.24 32.41
CA MET A 20 -4.41 13.70 32.39
C MET A 20 -3.32 14.15 31.42
N TRP A 21 -2.49 13.23 30.91
CA TRP A 21 -1.23 13.53 30.24
C TRP A 21 -1.36 14.17 28.86
N SER A 22 -2.53 14.02 28.22
CA SER A 22 -2.81 14.61 26.90
C SER A 22 -3.54 15.95 26.99
N ASP A 23 -3.93 16.41 28.18
CA ASP A 23 -4.70 17.64 28.37
C ASP A 23 -3.81 18.76 28.95
N PRO A 24 -3.48 19.80 28.16
CA PRO A 24 -2.66 20.91 28.62
C PRO A 24 -3.20 21.63 29.87
N ARG A 25 -4.51 21.56 30.12
CA ARG A 25 -5.16 22.14 31.31
C ARG A 25 -4.72 21.45 32.60
N CYS A 26 -4.23 20.21 32.49
CA CYS A 26 -3.75 19.43 33.63
C CYS A 26 -2.27 19.62 33.94
N ASN A 27 -1.50 20.32 33.10
CA ASN A 27 -0.04 20.45 33.27
C ASN A 27 0.34 21.01 34.65
N SER A 28 -0.39 22.01 35.15
CA SER A 28 -0.13 22.65 36.45
C SER A 28 -0.40 21.74 37.64
N ILE A 29 -1.23 20.71 37.47
CA ILE A 29 -1.61 19.76 38.53
C ILE A 29 -0.96 18.39 38.36
N ALA A 30 -0.25 18.13 37.26
CA ALA A 30 0.26 16.82 36.90
C ALA A 30 1.22 16.25 37.96
N ARG A 31 2.28 16.99 38.32
CA ARG A 31 3.26 16.58 39.34
C ARG A 31 2.61 16.32 40.71
N PRO A 32 1.86 17.27 41.32
CA PRO A 32 1.32 17.03 42.66
C PRO A 32 0.27 15.91 42.65
N THR A 33 -0.48 15.72 41.57
CA THR A 33 -1.45 14.61 41.45
C THR A 33 -0.75 13.26 41.33
N LEU A 34 0.32 13.18 40.54
CA LEU A 34 1.15 11.99 40.43
C LEU A 34 1.78 11.61 41.78
N MET A 35 2.38 12.58 42.48
CA MET A 35 2.99 12.35 43.80
C MET A 35 1.96 11.84 44.81
N ALA A 36 0.81 12.50 44.91
CA ALA A 36 -0.27 12.06 45.80
C ALA A 36 -0.74 10.62 45.51
N ALA A 37 -0.77 10.22 44.23
CA ALA A 37 -1.14 8.86 43.85
C ALA A 37 -0.06 7.83 44.25
N VAL A 38 1.22 8.15 44.06
CA VAL A 38 2.35 7.27 44.42
C VAL A 38 2.43 7.08 45.94
N GLU A 39 2.26 8.16 46.70
CA GLU A 39 2.29 8.21 48.17
C GLU A 39 1.21 7.32 48.82
N GLN A 40 0.03 7.19 48.21
CA GLN A 40 -1.06 6.35 48.76
C GLN A 40 -0.77 4.84 48.76
N ASP A 41 0.32 4.41 48.12
CA ASP A 41 0.77 3.01 48.09
C ASP A 41 -0.35 1.98 47.79
N ALA A 42 -1.23 2.32 46.85
CA ALA A 42 -2.31 1.44 46.42
C ALA A 42 -1.99 0.81 45.06
N GLN A 43 -2.07 -0.52 44.95
CA GLN A 43 -1.82 -1.24 43.70
C GLN A 43 -2.69 -0.74 42.54
N SER A 44 -3.93 -0.31 42.81
CA SER A 44 -4.81 0.26 41.78
C SER A 44 -4.32 1.58 41.21
N LEU A 45 -3.60 2.39 42.02
CA LEU A 45 -2.99 3.64 41.58
C LEU A 45 -1.69 3.35 40.83
N ASP A 46 -0.90 2.37 41.27
CA ASP A 46 0.30 1.92 40.55
C ASP A 46 -0.02 1.46 39.14
N ARG A 47 -1.09 0.68 38.97
CA ARG A 47 -1.57 0.27 37.63
C ARG A 47 -1.93 1.48 36.79
N ALA A 48 -2.52 2.52 37.38
CA ALA A 48 -2.92 3.71 36.66
C ALA A 48 -1.72 4.58 36.27
N VAL A 49 -0.70 4.68 37.12
CA VAL A 49 0.57 5.36 36.77
C VAL A 49 1.28 4.64 35.63
N VAL A 50 1.44 3.31 35.72
CA VAL A 50 2.03 2.49 34.65
C VAL A 50 1.22 2.62 33.36
N ALA A 51 -0.11 2.49 33.43
CA ALA A 51 -0.97 2.60 32.25
C ALA A 51 -0.91 4.01 31.63
N GLY A 52 -0.90 5.07 32.45
CA GLY A 52 -0.79 6.45 31.97
C GLY A 52 0.52 6.71 31.25
N TYR A 53 1.63 6.21 31.79
CA TYR A 53 2.93 6.26 31.12
C TYR A 53 2.94 5.53 29.77
N LEU A 54 2.52 4.25 29.74
CA LEU A 54 2.56 3.44 28.51
C LEU A 54 1.58 3.94 27.45
N ARG A 55 0.38 4.40 27.86
CA ARG A 55 -0.67 4.89 26.97
C ARG A 55 -0.32 6.22 26.33
N HIS A 56 0.20 7.18 27.10
CA HIS A 56 0.38 8.55 26.63
C HIS A 56 1.81 8.85 26.20
N PHE A 57 2.80 8.15 26.78
CA PHE A 57 4.23 8.29 26.52
C PHE A 57 4.68 9.72 26.16
N PRO A 58 4.36 10.74 27.00
CA PRO A 58 4.28 12.12 26.56
C PRO A 58 5.66 12.79 26.59
N THR A 59 6.57 12.44 25.68
CA THR A 59 7.98 12.87 25.70
C THR A 59 8.21 14.39 25.68
N SER A 60 7.22 15.17 25.23
CA SER A 60 7.28 16.64 25.20
C SER A 60 6.66 17.30 26.45
N HIS A 61 6.03 16.53 27.34
CA HIS A 61 5.39 17.05 28.54
C HIS A 61 6.45 17.39 29.61
N PRO A 62 6.35 18.52 30.33
CA PRO A 62 7.35 18.94 31.33
C PRO A 62 7.60 17.91 32.44
N GLU A 63 6.57 17.13 32.79
CA GLU A 63 6.62 16.10 33.83
C GLU A 63 6.89 14.68 33.30
N PHE A 64 7.33 14.54 32.04
CA PHE A 64 7.60 13.22 31.45
C PHE A 64 8.60 12.40 32.26
N GLU A 65 9.74 12.97 32.64
CA GLU A 65 10.76 12.27 33.43
C GLU A 65 10.26 11.89 34.83
N THR A 66 9.44 12.74 35.43
CA THR A 66 8.78 12.46 36.71
C THR A 66 7.82 11.27 36.57
N LEU A 67 7.00 11.26 35.52
CA LEU A 67 6.09 10.15 35.20
C LEU A 67 6.85 8.86 34.93
N ASN A 68 7.90 8.90 34.13
CA ASN A 68 8.73 7.74 33.81
C ASN A 68 9.34 7.14 35.09
N SER A 69 9.92 7.99 35.94
CA SER A 69 10.49 7.58 37.23
C SER A 69 9.44 6.98 38.16
N ALA A 70 8.24 7.58 38.22
CA ALA A 70 7.13 7.07 39.01
C ALA A 70 6.59 5.73 38.47
N ALA A 71 6.48 5.57 37.14
CA ALA A 71 6.06 4.33 36.51
C ALA A 71 7.05 3.19 36.82
N ARG A 72 8.36 3.48 36.69
CA ARG A 72 9.42 2.54 37.10
C ARG A 72 9.32 2.16 38.56
N PHE A 73 9.28 3.15 39.45
CA PHE A 73 9.22 2.93 40.90
C PHE A 73 7.99 2.10 41.31
N THR A 74 6.81 2.47 40.80
CA THR A 74 5.55 1.78 41.12
C THR A 74 5.49 0.38 40.53
N ALA A 75 6.10 0.15 39.37
CA ALA A 75 6.26 -1.19 38.80
C ALA A 75 7.24 -2.05 39.62
N GLU A 76 8.36 -1.48 40.08
CA GLU A 76 9.41 -2.21 40.80
C GLU A 76 9.04 -2.49 42.27
N ARG A 77 8.27 -1.63 42.93
CA ARG A 77 7.95 -1.78 44.36
C ARG A 77 7.06 -2.97 44.71
N ARG A 78 6.39 -3.60 43.73
CA ARG A 78 5.49 -4.75 43.93
C ARG A 78 5.96 -5.98 43.20
N ASP A 79 5.64 -7.14 43.74
CA ASP A 79 5.83 -8.42 43.06
C ASP A 79 4.61 -8.74 42.18
N TRP A 80 4.73 -8.48 40.89
CA TRP A 80 3.65 -8.58 39.90
C TRP A 80 4.20 -8.52 38.47
N VAL A 81 3.32 -8.76 37.48
CA VAL A 81 3.68 -8.87 36.06
C VAL A 81 4.41 -7.65 35.49
N TRP A 82 4.14 -6.43 35.96
CA TRP A 82 4.77 -5.22 35.42
C TRP A 82 6.24 -5.08 35.81
N ARG A 83 6.66 -5.66 36.94
CA ARG A 83 8.08 -5.70 37.33
C ARG A 83 8.89 -6.48 36.29
N GLU A 84 8.43 -7.68 35.94
CA GLU A 84 9.14 -8.56 35.02
C GLU A 84 9.01 -8.11 33.57
N ARG A 85 7.83 -7.64 33.14
CA ARG A 85 7.65 -7.03 31.81
C ARG A 85 8.54 -5.81 31.63
N GLY A 86 8.60 -4.93 32.63
CA GLY A 86 9.45 -3.74 32.61
C GLY A 86 10.93 -4.05 32.42
N LYS A 87 11.45 -5.10 33.08
CA LYS A 87 12.83 -5.57 32.88
C LYS A 87 13.03 -6.21 31.51
N ARG A 88 12.16 -7.16 31.14
CA ARG A 88 12.30 -7.94 29.90
C ARG A 88 12.22 -7.08 28.64
N TRP A 89 11.38 -6.04 28.67
CA TRP A 89 11.12 -5.17 27.53
C TRP A 89 11.72 -3.78 27.67
N GLU A 90 12.50 -3.53 28.74
CA GLU A 90 13.06 -2.21 29.05
C GLU A 90 12.02 -1.09 29.00
N LEU A 91 10.77 -1.36 29.43
CA LEU A 91 9.64 -0.42 29.24
C LEU A 91 9.87 0.95 29.87
N TRP A 92 10.74 1.05 30.88
CA TRP A 92 11.03 2.29 31.61
C TRP A 92 12.23 3.06 31.05
N ASP A 93 12.93 2.49 30.07
CA ASP A 93 13.93 3.20 29.28
C ASP A 93 13.24 3.82 28.07
N HIS A 94 12.80 5.07 28.21
CA HIS A 94 12.02 5.72 27.16
C HIS A 94 12.80 5.90 25.83
N ARG A 95 14.13 5.79 25.85
CA ARG A 95 14.97 5.92 24.65
C ARG A 95 15.06 4.59 23.91
N ASN A 96 15.11 3.48 24.64
CA ASN A 96 15.33 2.15 24.09
C ASN A 96 14.04 1.33 23.91
N ALA A 97 13.01 1.56 24.73
CA ALA A 97 11.77 0.75 24.70
C ALA A 97 11.11 0.69 23.30
N PRO A 98 10.91 1.81 22.56
CA PRO A 98 10.30 1.74 21.24
C PRO A 98 11.12 0.89 20.26
N SER A 99 12.44 1.12 20.20
CA SER A 99 13.35 0.40 19.29
C SER A 99 13.48 -1.09 19.65
N ARG A 100 13.43 -1.42 20.94
CA ARG A 100 13.46 -2.81 21.41
C ARG A 100 12.20 -3.56 21.00
N LEU A 101 11.03 -2.95 21.21
CA LEU A 101 9.75 -3.51 20.77
C LEU A 101 9.72 -3.64 19.24
N ALA A 102 10.18 -2.63 18.51
CA ALA A 102 10.30 -2.66 17.05
C ALA A 102 11.12 -3.85 16.55
N LYS A 103 12.32 -4.04 17.09
CA LYS A 103 13.20 -5.16 16.73
C LYS A 103 12.55 -6.51 17.00
N ALA A 104 11.84 -6.65 18.12
CA ALA A 104 11.15 -7.89 18.45
C ALA A 104 9.96 -8.15 17.52
N MET A 105 9.16 -7.13 17.20
CA MET A 105 8.06 -7.23 16.24
C MET A 105 8.54 -7.69 14.86
N LEU A 106 9.69 -7.16 14.39
CA LEU A 106 10.28 -7.55 13.10
C LEU A 106 10.94 -8.93 13.10
N GLY A 107 11.42 -9.41 14.26
CA GLY A 107 12.15 -10.68 14.37
C GLY A 107 11.27 -11.91 14.61
N ALA A 108 10.04 -11.74 15.10
CA ALA A 108 9.24 -12.84 15.63
C ALA A 108 8.40 -13.61 14.60
N GLY A 109 8.29 -13.14 13.35
CA GLY A 109 7.45 -13.79 12.33
C GLY A 109 5.94 -13.83 12.65
N VAL A 110 5.52 -13.20 13.75
CA VAL A 110 4.14 -12.86 14.14
C VAL A 110 4.26 -11.71 15.14
N GLY A 111 3.67 -10.53 14.87
CA GLY A 111 3.81 -9.34 15.73
C GLY A 111 2.95 -9.37 17.01
N GLU A 112 1.81 -10.06 16.98
CA GLU A 112 0.84 -10.11 18.08
C GLU A 112 1.37 -10.74 19.40
N PRO A 113 2.18 -11.82 19.38
CA PRO A 113 2.81 -12.37 20.58
C PRO A 113 3.71 -11.38 21.34
N VAL A 114 4.34 -10.43 20.65
CA VAL A 114 5.26 -9.46 21.27
C VAL A 114 4.51 -8.45 22.13
N LEU A 115 3.43 -7.87 21.60
CA LEU A 115 2.63 -6.90 22.34
C LEU A 115 1.92 -7.56 23.53
N SER A 116 1.40 -8.77 23.33
CA SER A 116 0.80 -9.56 24.41
C SER A 116 1.79 -9.88 25.53
N ASP A 117 3.00 -10.36 25.19
CA ASP A 117 4.06 -10.64 26.17
C ASP A 117 4.50 -9.38 26.93
N ALA A 118 4.58 -8.24 26.25
CA ALA A 118 4.85 -6.93 26.85
C ALA A 118 3.68 -6.37 27.67
N GLY A 119 2.48 -6.96 27.58
CA GLY A 119 1.27 -6.48 28.26
C GLY A 119 0.63 -5.25 27.62
N LEU A 120 0.94 -4.99 26.35
CA LEU A 120 0.45 -3.87 25.56
C LEU A 120 -0.79 -4.29 24.76
N GLU A 121 -1.84 -4.67 25.47
CA GLU A 121 -3.11 -5.15 24.92
C GLU A 121 -4.25 -4.16 25.18
N GLY A 122 -5.38 -4.34 24.48
CA GLY A 122 -6.57 -3.50 24.62
C GLY A 122 -6.24 -2.01 24.46
N ASP A 123 -6.59 -1.20 25.46
CA ASP A 123 -6.28 0.24 25.49
C ASP A 123 -4.79 0.57 25.29
N LEU A 124 -3.88 -0.31 25.73
CA LEU A 124 -2.43 -0.07 25.62
C LEU A 124 -1.88 -0.43 24.25
N ALA A 125 -2.53 -1.33 23.51
CA ALA A 125 -2.16 -1.65 22.13
C ALA A 125 -2.28 -0.41 21.22
N GLN A 126 -3.22 0.48 21.54
CA GLN A 126 -3.45 1.76 20.85
C GLN A 126 -2.68 2.93 21.47
N GLY A 127 -1.83 2.66 22.47
CA GLY A 127 -1.06 3.66 23.19
C GLY A 127 0.13 4.21 22.40
N GLU A 128 0.61 5.37 22.81
CA GLU A 128 1.70 6.10 22.16
C GLU A 128 3.03 5.32 22.16
N LEU A 129 3.32 4.52 23.20
CA LEU A 129 4.51 3.65 23.18
C LEU A 129 4.46 2.66 22.01
N VAL A 130 3.30 2.00 21.80
CA VAL A 130 3.12 1.05 20.69
C VAL A 130 3.18 1.77 19.36
N ARG A 131 2.53 2.94 19.23
CA ARG A 131 2.62 3.77 18.02
C ARG A 131 4.07 4.07 17.66
N ARG A 132 4.90 4.49 18.62
CA ARG A 132 6.33 4.76 18.39
C ARG A 132 7.14 3.52 18.04
N ALA A 133 6.80 2.38 18.64
CA ALA A 133 7.44 1.12 18.31
C ALA A 133 7.09 0.67 16.87
N VAL A 134 5.84 0.83 16.43
CA VAL A 134 5.42 0.57 15.04
C VAL A 134 6.13 1.50 14.06
N VAL A 135 6.21 2.80 14.36
CA VAL A 135 6.97 3.76 13.53
C VAL A 135 8.43 3.32 13.41
N SER A 136 9.08 3.01 14.54
CA SER A 136 10.46 2.52 14.53
C SER A 136 10.63 1.23 13.72
N ALA A 137 9.69 0.29 13.81
CA ALA A 137 9.72 -0.94 13.01
C ALA A 137 9.61 -0.65 11.51
N CYS A 138 8.72 0.26 11.10
CA CYS A 138 8.55 0.65 9.71
C CYS A 138 9.79 1.34 9.14
N LEU A 139 10.45 2.19 9.93
CA LEU A 139 11.70 2.85 9.51
C LEU A 139 12.84 1.83 9.34
N VAL A 140 12.98 0.88 10.26
CA VAL A 140 13.95 -0.22 10.12
C VAL A 140 13.64 -1.09 8.91
N ALA A 141 12.37 -1.38 8.65
CA ALA A 141 11.96 -2.14 7.48
C ALA A 141 12.26 -1.41 6.17
N ALA A 142 12.01 -0.10 6.10
CA ALA A 142 12.26 0.73 4.92
C ALA A 142 13.73 0.72 4.45
N ASP A 143 14.66 0.60 5.40
CA ASP A 143 16.10 0.54 5.13
C ASP A 143 16.62 -0.88 4.86
N ALA A 144 15.81 -1.91 5.10
CA ALA A 144 16.19 -3.29 4.86
C ALA A 144 16.29 -3.61 3.36
N ARG A 145 17.06 -4.65 3.01
CA ARG A 145 17.28 -5.08 1.62
C ARG A 145 17.19 -6.60 1.48
N GLY A 146 16.92 -7.05 0.25
CA GLY A 146 16.86 -8.48 -0.10
C GLY A 146 15.99 -9.32 0.86
N HIS A 147 16.50 -10.47 1.30
CA HIS A 147 15.75 -11.39 2.16
C HIS A 147 15.31 -10.79 3.51
N GLN A 148 16.08 -9.85 4.05
CA GLN A 148 15.73 -9.18 5.30
C GLN A 148 14.51 -8.27 5.12
N ALA A 149 14.41 -7.59 3.97
CA ALA A 149 13.23 -6.77 3.65
C ALA A 149 11.97 -7.63 3.51
N GLU A 150 12.04 -8.83 2.93
CA GLU A 150 10.88 -9.75 2.88
C GLU A 150 10.48 -10.24 4.27
N THR A 151 11.47 -10.54 5.13
CA THR A 151 11.23 -10.98 6.51
C THR A 151 10.53 -9.89 7.31
N TYR A 152 11.06 -8.67 7.29
CA TYR A 152 10.49 -7.53 7.99
C TYR A 152 9.14 -7.12 7.41
N GLY A 153 9.03 -7.13 6.08
CA GLY A 153 7.79 -6.88 5.39
C GLY A 153 6.69 -7.87 5.78
N THR A 154 7.00 -9.17 5.89
CA THR A 154 6.04 -10.18 6.33
C THR A 154 5.53 -9.89 7.74
N ALA A 155 6.42 -9.55 8.68
CA ALA A 155 6.02 -9.16 10.02
C ALA A 155 5.14 -7.89 10.04
N LEU A 156 5.43 -6.91 9.16
CA LEU A 156 4.60 -5.72 9.00
C LEU A 156 3.23 -6.04 8.39
N ILE A 157 3.14 -7.00 7.45
CA ILE A 157 1.86 -7.47 6.90
C ILE A 157 1.01 -8.06 8.03
N ASP A 158 1.58 -8.93 8.87
CA ASP A 158 0.86 -9.53 10.00
C ASP A 158 0.38 -8.45 10.98
N LEU A 159 1.20 -7.43 11.25
CA LEU A 159 0.79 -6.29 12.08
C LEU A 159 -0.35 -5.49 11.43
N PHE A 160 -0.29 -5.30 10.11
CA PHE A 160 -1.31 -4.56 9.37
C PHE A 160 -2.64 -5.31 9.28
N ASP A 161 -2.58 -6.65 9.38
CA ASP A 161 -3.75 -7.53 9.33
C ASP A 161 -4.37 -7.80 10.70
N SER A 162 -3.52 -7.97 11.73
CA SER A 162 -3.93 -8.42 13.08
C SER A 162 -4.63 -7.35 13.92
N GLN A 163 -4.51 -6.06 13.61
CA GLN A 163 -5.08 -5.01 14.44
C GLN A 163 -5.59 -3.80 13.67
N ASP A 164 -6.63 -3.18 14.23
CA ASP A 164 -6.99 -1.78 13.95
C ASP A 164 -5.89 -0.89 14.54
N ILE A 165 -4.68 -0.87 13.95
CA ILE A 165 -3.63 0.08 14.30
C ILE A 165 -4.06 1.43 13.71
N ALA A 166 -5.07 2.03 14.36
CA ALA A 166 -5.80 3.17 13.87
C ALA A 166 -4.83 4.33 13.63
N GLY A 167 -4.76 4.80 12.39
CA GLY A 167 -3.94 5.95 12.01
C GLY A 167 -2.43 5.66 11.92
N GLN A 168 -2.00 4.45 11.56
CA GLN A 168 -0.60 4.16 11.17
C GLN A 168 -0.48 3.66 9.71
N LYS A 169 -1.54 3.79 8.91
CA LYS A 169 -1.57 3.31 7.52
C LYS A 169 -0.45 3.89 6.68
N ALA A 170 -0.17 5.20 6.84
CA ALA A 170 0.82 5.90 6.04
C ALA A 170 2.25 5.36 6.27
N ILE A 171 2.67 5.23 7.53
CA ILE A 171 4.01 4.72 7.86
C ILE A 171 4.15 3.22 7.58
N LEU A 172 3.08 2.42 7.73
CA LEU A 172 3.08 1.01 7.36
C LEU A 172 3.21 0.81 5.86
N ALA A 173 2.46 1.57 5.05
CA ALA A 173 2.61 1.57 3.60
C ALA A 173 4.03 1.96 3.17
N TYR A 174 4.62 2.96 3.82
CA TYR A 174 6.01 3.36 3.59
C TYR A 174 6.99 2.23 3.92
N GLY A 175 6.91 1.64 5.12
CA GLY A 175 7.81 0.55 5.54
C GLY A 175 7.73 -0.69 4.66
N LEU A 176 6.54 -1.00 4.11
CA LEU A 176 6.33 -2.11 3.19
C LEU A 176 6.91 -1.85 1.79
N LEU A 177 6.72 -0.65 1.24
CA LEU A 177 7.04 -0.35 -0.16
C LEU A 177 8.44 0.25 -0.37
N ALA A 178 8.96 1.00 0.58
CA ALA A 178 10.24 1.71 0.44
C ALA A 178 11.44 0.81 0.06
N PRO A 179 11.58 -0.42 0.57
CA PRO A 179 12.70 -1.31 0.22
C PRO A 179 12.77 -1.67 -1.27
N TRP A 180 11.63 -1.63 -1.96
CA TRP A 180 11.46 -2.21 -3.30
C TRP A 180 11.47 -1.18 -4.43
N GLN A 181 11.87 0.06 -4.12
CA GLN A 181 12.00 1.10 -5.14
C GLN A 181 13.11 0.74 -6.15
N SER A 182 14.16 0.05 -5.70
CA SER A 182 15.31 -0.36 -6.53
C SER A 182 15.51 -1.89 -6.60
N ASP A 183 14.89 -2.65 -5.71
CA ASP A 183 15.01 -4.11 -5.64
C ASP A 183 13.71 -4.81 -6.06
N ILE A 184 13.84 -6.08 -6.47
CA ILE A 184 12.71 -6.92 -6.88
C ILE A 184 12.44 -7.95 -5.78
N PRO A 185 11.27 -7.93 -5.13
CA PRO A 185 10.89 -8.96 -4.16
C PRO A 185 10.58 -10.31 -4.83
N SER A 186 10.54 -11.37 -4.04
CA SER A 186 9.96 -12.64 -4.46
C SER A 186 8.50 -12.46 -4.88
N LYS A 187 8.08 -13.19 -5.92
CA LYS A 187 6.73 -13.06 -6.50
C LYS A 187 5.61 -13.32 -5.47
N ASN A 188 5.82 -14.28 -4.56
CA ASN A 188 4.87 -14.60 -3.50
C ASN A 188 4.70 -13.41 -2.52
N TYR A 189 5.82 -12.86 -2.05
CA TYR A 189 5.80 -11.69 -1.16
C TYR A 189 5.18 -10.46 -1.85
N GLN A 190 5.55 -10.19 -3.11
CA GLN A 190 4.99 -9.11 -3.91
C GLN A 190 3.46 -9.19 -4.01
N GLN A 191 2.91 -10.39 -4.26
CA GLN A 191 1.47 -10.62 -4.36
C GLN A 191 0.76 -10.38 -3.03
N LYS A 192 1.28 -10.94 -1.93
CA LYS A 192 0.72 -10.74 -0.58
C LYS A 192 0.71 -9.26 -0.19
N MET A 193 1.84 -8.58 -0.37
CA MET A 193 1.98 -7.16 -0.06
C MET A 193 1.07 -6.28 -0.92
N SER A 194 0.99 -6.54 -2.23
CA SER A 194 0.10 -5.77 -3.12
C SER A 194 -1.35 -5.94 -2.71
N ARG A 195 -1.77 -7.17 -2.39
CA ARG A 195 -3.13 -7.50 -1.93
C ARG A 195 -3.49 -6.74 -0.66
N ILE A 196 -2.69 -6.87 0.41
CA ILE A 196 -3.01 -6.22 1.69
C ILE A 196 -3.05 -4.68 1.58
N LEU A 197 -2.18 -4.08 0.76
CA LEU A 197 -2.20 -2.63 0.53
C LEU A 197 -3.46 -2.20 -0.22
N VAL A 198 -3.86 -2.93 -1.25
CA VAL A 198 -5.09 -2.67 -2.01
C VAL A 198 -6.33 -2.87 -1.14
N ASP A 199 -6.38 -3.93 -0.32
CA ASP A 199 -7.53 -4.22 0.53
C ASP A 199 -7.72 -3.16 1.64
N ARG A 200 -6.62 -2.68 2.23
CA ARG A 200 -6.66 -1.77 3.39
C ARG A 200 -6.69 -0.28 3.03
N ILE A 201 -6.18 0.09 1.85
CA ILE A 201 -6.03 1.49 1.40
C ILE A 201 -6.83 1.74 0.11
N GLY A 202 -6.91 0.76 -0.78
CA GLY A 202 -7.49 0.86 -2.12
C GLY A 202 -6.41 0.89 -3.21
N ASP A 203 -6.78 0.53 -4.44
CA ASP A 203 -5.88 0.56 -5.60
C ASP A 203 -5.42 2.00 -5.90
N PRO A 204 -4.12 2.32 -5.85
CA PRO A 204 -3.60 3.67 -6.09
C PRO A 204 -3.83 4.20 -7.51
N ARG A 205 -4.23 3.36 -8.46
CA ARG A 205 -4.58 3.74 -9.83
C ARG A 205 -6.00 4.30 -9.93
N ILE A 206 -6.89 3.85 -9.04
CA ILE A 206 -8.31 4.24 -9.01
C ILE A 206 -8.55 5.26 -7.88
N ASN A 207 -7.99 5.00 -6.69
CA ASN A 207 -8.22 5.75 -5.47
C ASN A 207 -7.02 6.67 -5.13
N GLY A 208 -6.61 7.51 -6.10
CA GLY A 208 -5.43 8.38 -5.94
C GLY A 208 -5.52 9.31 -4.73
N SER A 209 -6.71 9.86 -4.45
CA SER A 209 -6.93 10.79 -3.34
C SER A 209 -6.67 10.17 -1.96
N ALA A 210 -6.94 8.88 -1.77
CA ALA A 210 -6.61 8.18 -0.52
C ALA A 210 -5.10 8.07 -0.32
N TRP A 211 -4.35 7.79 -1.39
CA TRP A 211 -2.89 7.72 -1.35
C TRP A 211 -2.25 9.10 -1.18
N ASP A 212 -2.82 10.14 -1.81
CA ASP A 212 -2.38 11.53 -1.60
C ASP A 212 -2.57 11.97 -0.15
N ALA A 213 -3.68 11.57 0.48
CA ALA A 213 -3.93 11.82 1.90
C ALA A 213 -2.89 11.14 2.80
N LEU A 214 -2.53 9.88 2.51
CA LEU A 214 -1.47 9.17 3.23
C LEU A 214 -0.10 9.83 3.01
N ASN A 215 0.20 10.28 1.80
CA ASN A 215 1.46 10.98 1.50
C ASN A 215 1.56 12.28 2.30
N LYS A 216 0.47 13.04 2.38
CA LYS A 216 0.40 14.25 3.20
C LYS A 216 0.58 13.94 4.68
N GLU A 217 -0.12 12.92 5.19
CA GLU A 217 0.00 12.47 6.58
C GLU A 217 1.45 12.10 6.93
N LEU A 218 2.09 11.30 6.08
CA LEU A 218 3.47 10.85 6.25
C LEU A 218 4.45 12.02 6.26
N ARG A 219 4.28 12.99 5.35
CA ARG A 219 5.08 14.20 5.27
C ARG A 219 4.93 15.05 6.52
N ASP A 220 3.69 15.32 6.94
CA ASP A 220 3.40 16.19 8.08
C ASP A 220 3.88 15.59 9.41
N GLN A 221 3.76 14.26 9.59
CA GLN A 221 4.12 13.60 10.84
C GLN A 221 5.59 13.17 10.92
N HIS A 222 6.20 12.81 9.78
CA HIS A 222 7.50 12.14 9.76
C HIS A 222 8.53 12.78 8.81
N GLY A 223 8.13 13.74 7.97
CA GLY A 223 9.02 14.34 6.96
C GLY A 223 9.44 13.37 5.86
N LEU A 224 8.63 12.33 5.58
CA LEU A 224 8.90 11.29 4.60
C LEU A 224 7.93 11.37 3.41
N GLU A 225 8.33 10.78 2.28
CA GLU A 225 7.58 10.78 1.02
C GLU A 225 7.18 9.36 0.61
N LEU A 226 5.90 9.16 0.29
CA LEU A 226 5.33 7.88 -0.14
C LEU A 226 5.25 7.74 -1.68
N GLU A 227 5.42 8.83 -2.44
CA GLU A 227 5.15 8.88 -3.88
C GLU A 227 5.98 7.87 -4.70
N ALA A 228 7.29 7.81 -4.46
CA ALA A 228 8.18 6.87 -5.14
C ALA A 228 7.83 5.39 -4.81
N ALA A 229 7.49 5.14 -3.55
CA ALA A 229 7.03 3.83 -3.09
C ALA A 229 5.68 3.44 -3.73
N THR A 230 4.75 4.41 -3.86
CA THR A 230 3.44 4.21 -4.50
C THR A 230 3.59 3.93 -5.99
N THR A 231 4.55 4.56 -6.65
CA THR A 231 4.87 4.30 -8.06
C THR A 231 5.33 2.86 -8.28
N THR A 232 6.05 2.29 -7.32
CA THR A 232 6.45 0.88 -7.33
C THR A 232 5.23 -0.04 -7.30
N LEU A 233 4.28 0.21 -6.41
CA LEU A 233 3.02 -0.55 -6.35
C LEU A 233 2.20 -0.42 -7.64
N LYS A 234 2.05 0.80 -8.17
CA LYS A 234 1.36 1.03 -9.46
C LYS A 234 1.96 0.22 -10.60
N ARG A 235 3.30 0.14 -10.68
CA ARG A 235 4.01 -0.67 -11.68
C ARG A 235 3.66 -2.15 -11.54
N TRP A 236 3.70 -2.71 -10.34
CA TRP A 236 3.35 -4.11 -10.09
C TRP A 236 1.90 -4.43 -10.42
N LEU A 237 0.98 -3.54 -10.06
CA LEU A 237 -0.44 -3.70 -10.38
C LEU A 237 -0.70 -3.61 -11.89
N THR A 238 0.05 -2.76 -12.60
CA THR A 238 0.04 -2.68 -14.08
C THR A 238 0.55 -3.97 -14.71
N GLU A 239 1.67 -4.50 -14.25
CA GLU A 239 2.21 -5.79 -14.72
C GLU A 239 1.25 -6.95 -14.46
N ALA A 240 0.64 -7.00 -13.27
CA ALA A 240 -0.33 -8.01 -12.90
C ALA A 240 -1.58 -7.94 -13.80
N ALA A 241 -2.15 -6.74 -13.99
CA ALA A 241 -3.31 -6.53 -14.86
C ALA A 241 -3.01 -6.93 -16.32
N PHE A 242 -1.83 -6.57 -16.83
CA PHE A 242 -1.38 -6.93 -18.16
C PHE A 242 -1.30 -8.45 -18.34
N ARG A 243 -0.66 -9.16 -17.40
CA ARG A 243 -0.49 -10.62 -17.48
C ARG A 243 -1.81 -11.37 -17.26
N ALA A 244 -2.67 -10.87 -16.37
CA ALA A 244 -4.00 -11.42 -16.14
C ALA A 244 -4.85 -11.38 -17.41
N PHE A 245 -4.78 -10.30 -18.19
CA PHE A 245 -5.49 -10.20 -19.47
C PHE A 245 -5.13 -11.36 -20.43
N PHE A 246 -3.84 -11.59 -20.71
CA PHE A 246 -3.44 -12.66 -21.63
C PHE A 246 -3.76 -14.05 -21.09
N LYS A 247 -3.62 -14.27 -19.77
CA LYS A 247 -4.04 -15.52 -19.11
C LYS A 247 -5.52 -15.80 -19.37
N ILE A 248 -6.39 -14.81 -19.21
CA ILE A 248 -7.83 -14.96 -19.39
C ILE A 248 -8.17 -15.17 -20.87
N VAL A 249 -7.58 -14.37 -21.76
CA VAL A 249 -7.85 -14.48 -23.21
C VAL A 249 -7.49 -15.86 -23.75
N ARG A 250 -6.36 -16.45 -23.33
CA ARG A 250 -5.95 -17.81 -23.73
C ARG A 250 -6.96 -18.89 -23.35
N MET A 251 -7.70 -18.69 -22.27
CA MET A 251 -8.73 -19.62 -21.82
C MET A 251 -10.05 -19.46 -22.57
N THR A 252 -10.26 -18.33 -23.26
CA THR A 252 -11.54 -17.99 -23.90
C THR A 252 -11.51 -17.94 -25.42
N THR A 253 -10.34 -18.06 -26.05
CA THR A 253 -10.15 -17.90 -27.51
C THR A 253 -9.93 -19.23 -28.23
N ASP A 254 -10.53 -19.37 -29.41
CA ASP A 254 -10.34 -20.52 -30.31
C ASP A 254 -9.06 -20.40 -31.17
N ARG A 255 -8.37 -19.25 -31.14
CA ARG A 255 -7.15 -18.96 -31.92
C ARG A 255 -5.95 -18.68 -31.02
N GLN A 256 -5.50 -19.70 -30.29
CA GLN A 256 -4.42 -19.58 -29.32
C GLN A 256 -3.09 -19.13 -29.97
N ASP A 257 -2.79 -19.62 -31.17
CA ASP A 257 -1.58 -19.30 -31.94
C ASP A 257 -1.44 -17.79 -32.25
N GLN A 258 -2.55 -17.12 -32.53
CA GLN A 258 -2.56 -15.67 -32.79
C GLN A 258 -2.33 -14.86 -31.52
N TRP A 259 -2.86 -15.35 -30.40
CA TRP A 259 -2.75 -14.72 -29.09
C TRP A 259 -1.39 -14.91 -28.46
N ASP A 260 -0.76 -16.06 -28.63
CA ASP A 260 0.61 -16.30 -28.15
C ASP A 260 1.60 -15.30 -28.78
N GLN A 261 1.43 -14.99 -30.07
CA GLN A 261 2.26 -13.98 -30.74
C GLN A 261 1.96 -12.55 -30.27
N ARG A 262 0.69 -12.21 -29.99
CA ARG A 262 0.29 -10.91 -29.42
C ARG A 262 0.84 -10.75 -28.00
N GLU A 263 0.72 -11.78 -27.18
CA GLU A 263 1.28 -11.85 -25.83
C GLU A 263 2.80 -11.63 -25.89
N ALA A 264 3.52 -12.38 -26.73
CA ALA A 264 4.96 -12.24 -26.87
C ALA A 264 5.38 -10.83 -27.32
N PHE A 265 4.65 -10.24 -28.27
CA PHE A 265 4.92 -8.89 -28.75
C PHE A 265 4.73 -7.85 -27.64
N TRP A 266 3.57 -7.83 -26.99
CA TRP A 266 3.28 -6.82 -25.98
C TRP A 266 4.12 -7.03 -24.71
N THR A 267 4.42 -8.28 -24.35
CA THR A 267 5.30 -8.61 -23.22
C THR A 267 6.71 -8.03 -23.43
N GLY A 268 7.19 -7.96 -24.66
CA GLY A 268 8.45 -7.26 -24.96
C GLY A 268 8.46 -5.79 -24.54
N TYR A 269 7.36 -5.06 -24.74
CA TYR A 269 7.23 -3.68 -24.24
C TYR A 269 7.08 -3.62 -22.72
N LEU A 270 6.39 -4.59 -22.11
CA LEU A 270 6.26 -4.68 -20.65
C LEU A 270 7.62 -4.87 -19.98
N GLU A 271 8.38 -5.87 -20.43
CA GLU A 271 9.70 -6.23 -19.88
C GLU A 271 10.75 -5.14 -20.11
N ALA A 272 10.60 -4.34 -21.17
CA ALA A 272 11.41 -3.15 -21.40
C ALA A 272 11.01 -1.93 -20.53
N GLY A 273 9.99 -2.05 -19.68
CA GLY A 273 9.51 -0.96 -18.81
C GLY A 273 8.78 0.16 -19.54
N TYR A 274 8.32 -0.10 -20.76
CA TYR A 274 7.67 0.87 -21.64
C TYR A 274 6.16 0.96 -21.44
N VAL A 275 5.52 -0.09 -20.91
CA VAL A 275 4.12 -0.06 -20.49
C VAL A 275 4.01 0.71 -19.16
N LYS A 276 3.42 1.90 -19.19
CA LYS A 276 3.24 2.75 -17.99
C LYS A 276 1.97 2.45 -17.24
N GLU A 277 0.93 2.07 -17.97
CA GLU A 277 -0.40 1.84 -17.44
C GLU A 277 -1.02 0.66 -18.18
N ALA A 278 -1.74 -0.21 -17.46
CA ALA A 278 -2.53 -1.28 -18.04
C ALA A 278 -3.81 -1.48 -17.23
N TRP A 279 -4.92 -1.62 -17.94
CA TRP A 279 -6.24 -1.78 -17.38
C TRP A 279 -7.07 -2.65 -18.32
N PHE A 280 -7.79 -3.63 -17.80
CA PHE A 280 -8.58 -4.54 -18.64
C PHE A 280 -10.07 -4.39 -18.37
N ALA A 281 -10.86 -4.67 -19.40
CA ALA A 281 -12.29 -4.51 -19.41
C ALA A 281 -12.97 -5.73 -20.02
N PHE A 282 -14.04 -6.22 -19.39
CA PHE A 282 -14.80 -7.39 -19.86
C PHE A 282 -16.15 -7.02 -20.46
N GLY A 283 -16.54 -7.74 -21.51
CA GLY A 283 -17.95 -7.91 -21.87
C GLY A 283 -18.69 -8.77 -20.84
N LYS A 284 -20.02 -8.70 -20.84
CA LYS A 284 -20.90 -9.29 -19.82
C LYS A 284 -20.68 -10.79 -19.56
N GLU A 285 -20.46 -11.61 -20.59
CA GLU A 285 -20.22 -13.05 -20.42
C GLU A 285 -18.77 -13.34 -20.03
N ALA A 286 -17.81 -12.58 -20.57
CA ALA A 286 -16.42 -12.68 -20.16
C ALA A 286 -16.25 -12.35 -18.67
N GLU A 287 -17.00 -11.36 -18.17
CA GLU A 287 -17.04 -11.03 -16.74
C GLU A 287 -17.55 -12.20 -15.90
N ALA A 288 -18.66 -12.85 -16.29
CA ALA A 288 -19.19 -13.99 -15.55
C ALA A 288 -18.24 -15.19 -15.52
N ARG A 289 -17.42 -15.38 -16.56
CA ARG A 289 -16.36 -16.40 -16.60
C ARG A 289 -15.14 -15.99 -15.78
N ALA A 290 -14.76 -14.72 -15.86
CA ALA A 290 -13.64 -14.15 -15.14
C ALA A 290 -13.91 -14.07 -13.63
N ALA A 291 -15.14 -13.80 -13.19
CA ALA A 291 -15.52 -13.77 -11.78
C ALA A 291 -15.28 -15.11 -11.09
N LYS A 292 -15.46 -16.24 -11.80
CA LYS A 292 -15.11 -17.58 -11.28
C LYS A 292 -13.60 -17.82 -11.15
N LEU A 293 -12.79 -16.98 -11.80
CA LEU A 293 -11.33 -17.04 -11.83
C LEU A 293 -10.67 -15.97 -10.96
N ALA A 294 -11.38 -14.85 -10.73
CA ALA A 294 -10.91 -13.65 -10.05
C ALA A 294 -11.00 -13.75 -8.53
N ASP A 295 -11.82 -14.66 -7.98
CA ASP A 295 -11.84 -14.98 -6.54
C ASP A 295 -10.44 -15.37 -6.00
N ASP A 296 -9.54 -15.86 -6.88
CA ASP A 296 -8.16 -16.22 -6.51
C ASP A 296 -7.13 -15.08 -6.69
N GLU A 297 -7.42 -14.03 -7.48
CA GLU A 297 -6.40 -13.03 -7.88
C GLU A 297 -6.74 -11.56 -7.56
N ASP A 298 -7.91 -11.26 -6.97
CA ASP A 298 -8.32 -9.90 -6.53
C ASP A 298 -8.01 -8.79 -7.55
N VAL A 299 -8.26 -9.07 -8.83
CA VAL A 299 -7.90 -8.16 -9.91
C VAL A 299 -9.07 -7.22 -10.22
N HIS A 300 -8.90 -5.92 -10.01
CA HIS A 300 -9.88 -4.93 -10.45
C HIS A 300 -9.94 -4.80 -11.97
N TYR A 301 -11.15 -4.64 -12.50
CA TYR A 301 -11.42 -4.54 -13.94
C TYR A 301 -12.58 -3.62 -14.25
N ALA A 302 -12.69 -3.23 -15.52
CA ALA A 302 -13.82 -2.48 -16.05
C ALA A 302 -14.84 -3.38 -16.75
N ARG A 303 -16.02 -2.81 -17.03
CA ARG A 303 -17.02 -3.41 -17.94
C ARG A 303 -17.02 -2.71 -19.29
N ILE A 304 -17.26 -3.47 -20.35
CA ILE A 304 -17.50 -2.95 -21.70
C ILE A 304 -19.01 -3.03 -21.98
N GLU A 305 -19.61 -1.88 -22.25
CA GLU A 305 -21.06 -1.72 -22.39
C GLU A 305 -21.44 -0.96 -23.68
N GLY A 306 -22.73 -0.93 -23.99
CA GLY A 306 -23.28 -0.15 -25.10
C GLY A 306 -23.10 -0.78 -26.48
N GLN A 307 -23.37 0.00 -27.53
CA GLN A 307 -23.22 -0.46 -28.91
C GLN A 307 -21.75 -0.78 -29.22
N GLY A 308 -21.52 -1.73 -30.13
CA GLY A 308 -20.17 -2.21 -30.44
C GLY A 308 -19.54 -3.09 -29.34
N ALA A 309 -20.25 -3.35 -28.24
CA ALA A 309 -19.83 -4.32 -27.25
C ALA A 309 -20.44 -5.70 -27.51
N THR A 310 -19.59 -6.73 -27.64
CA THR A 310 -20.04 -8.13 -27.65
C THR A 310 -19.93 -8.74 -26.24
N PRO A 311 -20.79 -9.70 -25.85
CA PRO A 311 -20.76 -10.25 -24.49
C PRO A 311 -19.47 -11.00 -24.15
N THR A 312 -18.80 -11.61 -25.13
CA THR A 312 -17.63 -12.50 -24.95
C THR A 312 -16.29 -11.78 -25.07
N GLN A 313 -16.25 -10.54 -25.54
CA GLN A 313 -14.99 -9.82 -25.74
C GLN A 313 -14.36 -9.38 -24.41
N THR A 314 -13.06 -9.16 -24.46
CA THR A 314 -12.25 -8.48 -23.45
C THR A 314 -11.39 -7.44 -24.17
N ALA A 315 -11.06 -6.34 -23.51
CA ALA A 315 -10.10 -5.38 -24.02
C ALA A 315 -9.01 -5.09 -22.98
N LEU A 316 -7.77 -5.00 -23.43
CA LEU A 316 -6.65 -4.44 -22.69
C LEU A 316 -6.44 -3.00 -23.14
N ILE A 317 -6.67 -2.05 -22.24
CA ILE A 317 -6.33 -0.65 -22.40
C ILE A 317 -4.95 -0.43 -21.77
N MET A 318 -4.00 0.12 -22.51
CA MET A 318 -2.66 0.39 -21.99
C MET A 318 -2.07 1.69 -22.52
N THR A 319 -1.09 2.21 -21.80
CA THR A 319 -0.30 3.38 -22.21
C THR A 319 1.16 2.96 -22.44
N ILE A 320 1.68 3.23 -23.65
CA ILE A 320 3.09 3.07 -24.00
C ILE A 320 3.59 4.41 -24.54
N GLY A 321 4.56 5.01 -23.84
CA GLY A 321 5.00 6.37 -24.17
C GLY A 321 3.84 7.36 -24.13
N GLN A 322 3.60 8.04 -25.26
CA GLN A 322 2.50 9.00 -25.43
C GLN A 322 1.28 8.40 -26.15
N THR A 323 1.21 7.06 -26.25
CA THR A 323 0.19 6.36 -27.03
C THR A 323 -0.74 5.57 -26.11
N ARG A 324 -2.04 5.82 -26.24
CA ARG A 324 -3.11 5.01 -25.66
C ARG A 324 -3.46 3.88 -26.63
N ILE A 325 -3.57 2.67 -26.13
CA ILE A 325 -3.77 1.46 -26.93
C ILE A 325 -4.95 0.67 -26.39
N ALA A 326 -5.79 0.13 -27.26
CA ALA A 326 -6.81 -0.86 -26.91
C ALA A 326 -6.63 -2.13 -27.75
N GLU A 327 -6.18 -3.21 -27.12
CA GLU A 327 -6.07 -4.55 -27.70
C GLU A 327 -7.32 -5.35 -27.37
N TRP A 328 -8.00 -5.91 -28.37
CA TRP A 328 -9.27 -6.63 -28.20
C TRP A 328 -9.06 -8.13 -28.32
N SER A 329 -9.76 -8.90 -27.47
CA SER A 329 -9.68 -10.37 -27.46
C SER A 329 -10.34 -11.05 -28.67
N ASP A 330 -11.27 -10.34 -29.33
CA ASP A 330 -12.04 -10.82 -30.48
C ASP A 330 -11.39 -10.37 -31.82
N ASN A 331 -12.09 -10.58 -32.95
CA ASN A 331 -11.65 -10.21 -34.31
C ASN A 331 -11.44 -8.68 -34.53
N GLY A 332 -11.31 -7.91 -33.44
CA GLY A 332 -11.02 -6.49 -33.41
C GLY A 332 -9.53 -6.22 -33.60
N ALA A 333 -9.22 -5.30 -34.50
CA ALA A 333 -7.88 -4.73 -34.55
C ALA A 333 -7.56 -3.93 -33.30
N THR A 334 -6.28 -3.97 -32.93
CA THR A 334 -5.68 -3.06 -31.95
C THR A 334 -5.90 -1.62 -32.37
N ARG A 335 -6.28 -0.79 -31.41
CA ARG A 335 -6.55 0.63 -31.60
C ARG A 335 -5.49 1.48 -30.93
N PHE A 336 -5.18 2.64 -31.53
CA PHE A 336 -4.15 3.56 -31.07
C PHE A 336 -4.70 4.99 -31.08
N TRP A 337 -4.31 5.77 -30.07
CA TRP A 337 -4.57 7.20 -29.97
C TRP A 337 -3.33 7.91 -29.42
N ASP A 338 -3.12 9.17 -29.77
CA ASP A 338 -2.32 10.07 -28.94
C ASP A 338 -3.03 10.22 -27.60
N MET A 339 -2.32 10.11 -26.47
CA MET A 339 -2.94 10.17 -25.15
C MET A 339 -3.56 11.55 -24.83
N ARG A 340 -3.22 12.60 -25.57
CA ARG A 340 -3.80 13.95 -25.46
C ARG A 340 -5.04 14.11 -26.33
N ASP A 341 -5.37 13.14 -27.18
CA ASP A 341 -6.61 13.17 -27.94
C ASP A 341 -7.81 13.11 -26.98
N PRO A 342 -8.78 14.04 -27.05
CA PRO A 342 -9.97 14.04 -26.19
C PRO A 342 -10.83 12.77 -26.30
N THR A 343 -10.67 12.01 -27.38
CA THR A 343 -11.37 10.75 -27.62
C THR A 343 -10.57 9.51 -27.20
N ALA A 344 -9.30 9.68 -26.80
CA ALA A 344 -8.53 8.59 -26.23
C ALA A 344 -9.23 8.08 -24.96
N PRO A 345 -9.43 6.76 -24.82
CA PRO A 345 -10.16 6.23 -23.67
C PRO A 345 -9.38 6.49 -22.39
N PRO A 346 -9.94 7.17 -21.35
CA PRO A 346 -9.22 7.45 -20.11
C PRO A 346 -8.85 6.15 -19.36
N MET A 347 -7.78 6.15 -18.56
CA MET A 347 -7.42 4.94 -17.80
C MET A 347 -8.34 4.73 -16.61
N TYR A 348 -8.34 3.48 -16.12
CA TYR A 348 -8.90 3.08 -14.82
C TYR A 348 -10.38 3.41 -14.64
N GLN A 349 -11.15 3.48 -15.73
CA GLN A 349 -12.59 3.63 -15.64
C GLN A 349 -13.22 2.33 -15.18
N SER A 350 -14.33 2.43 -14.45
CA SER A 350 -15.16 1.27 -14.11
C SER A 350 -15.95 0.76 -15.32
N ARG A 351 -16.19 1.61 -16.33
CA ARG A 351 -16.94 1.29 -17.53
C ARG A 351 -16.33 1.94 -18.76
N TYR A 352 -16.35 1.21 -19.86
CA TYR A 352 -16.03 1.69 -21.20
C TYR A 352 -17.16 1.38 -22.15
N TYR A 353 -17.35 2.23 -23.16
CA TYR A 353 -18.33 1.99 -24.22
C TYR A 353 -17.65 1.38 -25.45
N GLY A 354 -18.25 0.31 -25.98
CA GLY A 354 -17.70 -0.42 -27.13
C GLY A 354 -17.49 0.47 -28.35
N THR A 355 -18.43 1.36 -28.65
CA THR A 355 -18.30 2.40 -29.69
C THR A 355 -17.04 3.23 -29.49
N ASN A 356 -16.80 3.73 -28.28
CA ASN A 356 -15.67 4.64 -28.00
C ASN A 356 -14.32 3.91 -28.13
N LEU A 357 -14.23 2.69 -27.60
CA LEU A 357 -13.03 1.87 -27.71
C LEU A 357 -12.77 1.36 -29.14
N ARG A 358 -13.76 1.42 -30.04
CA ARG A 358 -13.63 1.05 -31.47
C ARG A 358 -13.53 2.26 -32.39
N ALA A 359 -13.91 3.45 -31.94
CA ALA A 359 -14.01 4.68 -32.72
C ALA A 359 -12.64 5.32 -33.01
N MET A 360 -11.60 4.55 -33.35
CA MET A 360 -10.30 5.09 -33.74
C MET A 360 -10.50 6.23 -34.76
N ASN A 361 -10.36 7.46 -34.30
CA ASN A 361 -10.46 8.68 -35.09
C ASN A 361 -9.08 9.26 -35.39
N GLY A 362 -8.01 8.58 -34.94
CA GLY A 362 -6.63 8.76 -35.31
C GLY A 362 -5.99 10.07 -34.86
N SER A 363 -6.68 11.21 -34.88
CA SER A 363 -6.04 12.53 -34.93
C SER A 363 -4.87 12.63 -35.96
N ARG A 364 -4.33 13.84 -36.19
CA ARG A 364 -3.30 14.07 -37.21
C ARG A 364 -2.07 13.19 -36.95
N GLY A 365 -1.72 12.31 -37.89
CA GLY A 365 -0.50 11.48 -37.85
C GLY A 365 -0.74 9.97 -37.76
N PHE A 366 -2.00 9.53 -37.64
CA PHE A 366 -2.40 8.13 -37.65
C PHE A 366 -3.13 7.83 -38.98
N ASP A 367 -2.49 7.06 -39.86
CA ASP A 367 -3.03 6.75 -41.20
C ASP A 367 -4.26 5.82 -41.13
N GLU A 368 -5.17 5.96 -42.11
CA GLU A 368 -6.30 5.04 -42.35
C GLU A 368 -5.87 3.55 -42.44
N ALA A 369 -4.60 3.28 -42.78
CA ALA A 369 -4.01 1.95 -42.82
C ALA A 369 -3.93 1.23 -41.46
N PHE A 370 -4.17 1.92 -40.34
CA PHE A 370 -4.20 1.34 -38.99
C PHE A 370 -5.62 1.05 -38.48
N VAL A 371 -6.66 1.36 -39.26
CA VAL A 371 -8.09 1.18 -38.88
C VAL A 371 -8.47 -0.31 -38.77
N HIS A 372 -7.69 -1.26 -39.29
CA HIS A 372 -7.77 -2.65 -38.86
C HIS A 372 -6.48 -3.42 -39.21
N ILE A 373 -5.54 -3.56 -38.26
CA ILE A 373 -4.44 -4.53 -38.44
C ILE A 373 -4.90 -5.87 -37.83
N SER A 374 -5.63 -6.62 -38.65
CA SER A 374 -5.82 -8.07 -38.44
C SER A 374 -4.46 -8.76 -38.34
N HIS A 375 -4.43 -9.94 -37.72
CA HIS A 375 -3.26 -10.82 -37.64
C HIS A 375 -2.84 -11.28 -39.05
N THR A 376 -2.21 -10.37 -39.79
CA THR A 376 -1.74 -10.52 -41.17
C THR A 376 -0.22 -10.57 -41.18
N VAL A 377 0.38 -11.00 -42.29
CA VAL A 377 1.84 -11.08 -42.41
C VAL A 377 2.47 -9.73 -42.03
N SER A 378 3.47 -9.75 -41.13
CA SER A 378 4.27 -8.60 -40.67
C SER A 378 3.61 -7.57 -39.76
N TRP A 379 2.46 -7.86 -39.15
CA TRP A 379 1.78 -6.93 -38.23
C TRP A 379 2.71 -6.43 -37.10
N GLN A 380 3.60 -7.28 -36.57
CA GLN A 380 4.53 -6.92 -35.48
C GLN A 380 5.41 -5.74 -35.89
N ARG A 381 5.95 -5.79 -37.11
CA ARG A 381 6.81 -4.73 -37.65
C ARG A 381 6.05 -3.43 -37.85
N LYS A 382 4.78 -3.51 -38.26
CA LYS A 382 3.91 -2.33 -38.40
C LYS A 382 3.62 -1.67 -37.05
N PHE A 383 3.29 -2.48 -36.03
CA PHE A 383 3.05 -1.98 -34.67
C PHE A 383 4.31 -1.35 -34.07
N ALA A 384 5.44 -2.06 -34.15
CA ALA A 384 6.71 -1.56 -33.63
C ALA A 384 7.14 -0.25 -34.31
N GLY A 385 7.01 -0.17 -35.64
CA GLY A 385 7.35 1.04 -36.38
C GLY A 385 6.42 2.20 -36.11
N HIS A 386 5.13 1.95 -35.94
CA HIS A 386 4.19 2.97 -35.52
C HIS A 386 4.53 3.52 -34.13
N LEU A 387 4.67 2.63 -33.14
CA LEU A 387 5.02 3.03 -31.76
C LEU A 387 6.36 3.76 -31.72
N TYR A 388 7.36 3.31 -32.46
CA TYR A 388 8.63 4.02 -32.57
C TYR A 388 8.47 5.42 -33.18
N LYS A 389 7.69 5.57 -34.26
CA LYS A 389 7.43 6.88 -34.90
C LYS A 389 6.78 7.87 -33.94
N VAL A 390 5.82 7.43 -33.12
CA VAL A 390 5.04 8.34 -32.24
C VAL A 390 5.65 8.51 -30.84
N SER A 391 6.45 7.56 -30.35
CA SER A 391 6.98 7.57 -28.98
C SER A 391 8.51 7.54 -28.89
N GLY A 392 9.22 7.21 -29.98
CA GLY A 392 10.67 6.98 -29.99
C GLY A 392 11.09 5.65 -29.33
N LEU A 393 10.15 4.85 -28.83
CA LEU A 393 10.43 3.61 -28.10
C LEU A 393 10.62 2.43 -29.07
N ARG A 394 11.78 1.78 -28.99
CA ARG A 394 12.14 0.62 -29.82
C ARG A 394 11.61 -0.66 -29.19
N HIS A 395 10.96 -1.52 -29.97
CA HIS A 395 10.62 -2.85 -29.47
C HIS A 395 11.91 -3.68 -29.29
N PRO A 396 12.10 -4.44 -28.19
CA PRO A 396 13.32 -5.24 -27.98
C PRO A 396 13.67 -6.23 -29.11
N VAL A 397 12.66 -6.96 -29.60
CA VAL A 397 12.80 -7.89 -30.75
C VAL A 397 12.64 -7.22 -32.11
N TRP A 398 11.65 -6.34 -32.29
CA TRP A 398 11.27 -5.79 -33.61
C TRP A 398 11.86 -4.42 -33.94
N GLY A 399 12.66 -3.83 -33.03
CA GLY A 399 13.37 -2.57 -33.24
C GLY A 399 12.45 -1.40 -33.57
N GLU A 400 12.80 -0.67 -34.62
CA GLU A 400 12.06 0.48 -35.18
C GLU A 400 10.96 0.05 -36.18
N GLY A 401 10.66 -1.25 -36.31
CA GLY A 401 9.80 -1.75 -37.39
C GLY A 401 10.48 -1.76 -38.76
N MET A 402 9.70 -1.69 -39.86
CA MET A 402 10.28 -1.53 -41.20
C MET A 402 10.88 -0.12 -41.34
N ARG A 403 12.14 -0.02 -41.77
CA ARG A 403 12.62 1.21 -42.45
C ARG A 403 11.71 1.42 -43.65
N SER A 404 11.06 2.57 -43.76
CA SER A 404 10.39 2.95 -45.00
C SER A 404 11.44 3.10 -46.09
N THR A 405 11.75 2.03 -46.80
CA THR A 405 12.21 2.15 -48.18
C THR A 405 11.10 2.89 -48.91
N HIS A 406 11.48 4.05 -49.46
CA HIS A 406 10.63 4.99 -50.16
C HIS A 406 9.66 4.28 -51.11
N TRP A 407 8.40 4.71 -51.09
CA TRP A 407 7.47 4.49 -52.19
C TRP A 407 7.76 5.50 -53.30
#